data_AF-A0A0L6JAG7-F1
#
_entry.id   AF-A0A0L6JAG7-F1
#
_cell.length_a   1.000
_cell.length_b   1.000
_cell.length_c   1.000
_cell.angle_alpha   90.00
_cell.angle_beta   90.00
_cell.angle_gamma   90.00
#
_symmetry.space_group_name_H-M   'P 1'
#
loop_
_entity.id
_entity.type
_entity.pdbx_description
1 polymer ?
#
loop_
_entity_poly.entity_id
_entity_poly.type
_entity_poly.pdbx_seq_one_letter_code
_entity_poly.pdbx_strand_id
1 'polypeptide(L)'
;MRTLILALAVASPSATLAEDLFPTFDSGWRWAITEPAPGGLQRFGYVDGEPGRPGYWRVRVECGLQDPRTGRVLKRVIGTGEGTRGRMPGFGGRWDLPDGRCGSYIVTQDDRHPERLDLYGEMTGVDECPRSGRGALSTGD
;
A
#
# COMPACT_ATOMS: atom_id res chain seq x y z
N MET A 1 41.85 32.34 31.69
CA MET A 1 41.47 32.34 30.26
C MET A 1 40.45 31.23 30.07
N ARG A 2 39.19 31.56 29.77
CA ARG A 2 38.09 30.58 29.59
C ARG A 2 37.87 30.37 28.10
N THR A 3 38.26 29.22 27.59
CA THR A 3 38.07 28.82 26.19
C THR A 3 36.64 28.36 26.00
N LEU A 4 35.85 29.12 25.23
CA LEU A 4 34.51 28.75 24.80
C LEU A 4 34.62 27.81 23.59
N ILE A 5 34.20 26.56 23.75
CA ILE A 5 34.08 25.59 22.66
C ILE A 5 32.71 25.81 22.01
N LEU A 6 32.69 26.32 20.78
CA LEU A 6 31.48 26.33 19.94
C LEU A 6 31.26 24.89 19.42
N ALA A 7 30.21 24.23 19.92
CA ALA A 7 29.69 23.03 19.29
C ALA A 7 28.81 23.44 18.10
N LEU A 8 29.28 23.20 16.87
CA LEU A 8 28.42 23.24 15.69
C LEU A 8 27.47 22.05 15.75
N ALA A 9 26.20 22.31 16.04
CA ALA A 9 25.13 21.35 15.82
C ALA A 9 24.98 21.16 14.30
N VAL A 10 25.34 19.97 13.82
CA VAL A 10 25.07 19.54 12.45
C VAL A 10 23.56 19.37 12.32
N ALA A 11 22.90 20.31 11.64
CA ALA A 11 21.52 20.13 11.22
C ALA A 11 21.48 19.03 10.15
N SER A 12 21.26 17.78 10.55
CA SER A 12 20.90 16.71 9.63
C SER A 12 19.48 16.97 9.11
N PRO A 13 19.26 17.14 7.80
CA PRO A 13 17.92 17.18 7.24
C PRO A 13 17.39 15.74 7.20
N SER A 14 16.92 15.24 8.34
CA SER A 14 16.29 13.93 8.42
C SER A 14 14.78 14.06 8.17
N ALA A 15 14.33 13.56 7.03
CA ALA A 15 13.05 12.86 6.86
C ALA A 15 11.72 13.59 7.15
N THR A 16 11.62 14.91 7.01
CA THR A 16 10.35 15.64 7.22
C THR A 16 9.24 15.37 6.18
N LEU A 17 9.48 14.56 5.15
CA LEU A 17 8.45 14.18 4.15
C LEU A 17 7.61 12.97 4.57
N ALA A 18 8.01 12.24 5.62
CA ALA A 18 7.34 11.00 6.04
C ALA A 18 6.25 11.22 7.10
N GLU A 19 6.20 12.38 7.75
CA GLU A 19 5.30 12.62 8.89
C GLU A 19 3.87 13.00 8.47
N ASP A 20 3.65 13.52 7.25
CA ASP A 20 2.32 13.95 6.79
C ASP A 20 1.59 12.90 5.93
N LEU A 21 2.29 11.88 5.40
CA LEU A 21 1.68 10.88 4.52
C LEU A 21 1.30 9.61 5.29
N PHE A 22 -0.01 9.38 5.41
CA PHE A 22 -0.57 8.09 5.83
C PHE A 22 -0.44 7.05 4.70
N PRO A 23 -0.11 5.77 4.94
CA PRO A 23 0.27 5.17 6.22
C PRO A 23 1.72 5.45 6.65
N THR A 24 1.94 5.55 7.95
CA THR A 24 3.28 5.54 8.53
C THR A 24 3.73 4.09 8.83
N PHE A 25 5.04 3.86 9.02
CA PHE A 25 5.57 2.50 9.23
C PHE A 25 5.16 1.86 10.58
N ASP A 26 4.60 2.65 11.49
CA ASP A 26 4.05 2.26 12.79
C ASP A 26 2.52 2.12 12.79
N SER A 27 1.86 2.33 11.64
CA SER A 27 0.40 2.23 11.50
C SER A 27 -0.03 0.99 10.72
N GLY A 28 -1.17 0.43 11.12
CA GLY A 28 -1.95 -0.51 10.30
C GLY A 28 -2.76 0.24 9.23
N TRP A 29 -3.00 -0.42 8.10
CA TRP A 29 -3.77 0.18 7.00
C TRP A 29 -4.39 -0.87 6.07
N ARG A 30 -5.44 -0.46 5.34
CA ARG A 30 -6.03 -1.23 4.24
C ARG A 30 -6.19 -0.35 3.01
N TRP A 31 -5.78 -0.86 1.85
CA TRP A 31 -6.14 -0.31 0.54
C TRP A 31 -7.08 -1.27 -0.19
N ALA A 32 -8.25 -0.78 -0.58
CA ALA A 32 -9.31 -1.54 -1.22
C ALA A 32 -9.62 -1.00 -2.62
N ILE A 33 -9.45 -1.83 -3.64
CA ILE A 33 -9.66 -1.48 -5.05
C ILE A 33 -10.61 -2.46 -5.72
N THR A 34 -11.39 -1.95 -6.67
CA THR A 34 -12.20 -2.80 -7.55
C THR A 34 -12.02 -2.40 -9.02
N GLU A 35 -12.19 -3.35 -9.92
CA GLU A 35 -12.13 -3.13 -11.37
C GLU A 35 -13.21 -3.98 -12.06
N PRO A 36 -13.93 -3.46 -13.07
CA PRO A 36 -14.82 -4.28 -13.88
C PRO A 36 -14.10 -5.48 -14.51
N ALA A 37 -14.81 -6.60 -14.62
CA ALA A 37 -14.31 -7.82 -15.25
C ALA A 37 -15.32 -8.38 -16.29
N PRO A 38 -14.86 -9.20 -17.26
CA PRO A 38 -15.75 -9.81 -18.24
C PRO A 38 -16.91 -10.58 -17.59
N GLY A 39 -18.05 -10.63 -18.29
CA GLY A 39 -19.24 -11.34 -17.82
C GLY A 39 -20.05 -10.61 -16.74
N GLY A 40 -19.84 -9.30 -16.58
CA GLY A 40 -20.53 -8.51 -15.55
C GLY A 40 -19.99 -8.75 -14.13
N LEU A 41 -18.82 -9.36 -14.02
CA LEU A 41 -18.11 -9.58 -12.76
C LEU A 41 -17.30 -8.36 -12.37
N GLN A 42 -16.77 -8.38 -11.16
CA GLN A 42 -15.86 -7.37 -10.64
C GLN A 42 -14.62 -8.06 -10.07
N ARG A 43 -13.43 -7.59 -10.43
CA ARG A 43 -12.21 -7.89 -9.68
C ARG A 43 -12.19 -7.04 -8.41
N PHE A 44 -11.79 -7.65 -7.31
CA PHE A 44 -11.53 -6.95 -6.05
C PHE A 44 -10.09 -7.21 -5.62
N GLY A 45 -9.51 -6.23 -4.93
CA GLY A 45 -8.19 -6.31 -4.32
C GLY A 45 -8.18 -5.60 -2.99
N TYR A 46 -7.63 -6.25 -1.98
CA TYR A 46 -7.37 -5.71 -0.66
C TYR A 46 -5.88 -5.89 -0.37
N VAL A 47 -5.23 -4.82 0.06
CA VAL A 47 -3.88 -4.87 0.62
C VAL A 47 -3.96 -4.41 2.06
N ASP A 48 -3.71 -5.33 2.97
CA ASP A 48 -3.62 -5.08 4.40
C ASP A 48 -2.14 -4.91 4.74
N GLY A 49 -1.78 -3.79 5.37
CA GLY A 49 -0.44 -3.54 5.87
C GLY A 49 -0.42 -3.46 7.39
N GLU A 50 0.55 -4.13 7.99
CA GLU A 50 0.85 -4.04 9.42
C GLU A 50 2.30 -3.60 9.62
N PRO A 51 2.63 -2.97 10.77
CA PRO A 51 4.00 -2.70 11.13
C PRO A 51 4.89 -3.95 11.01
N GLY A 52 6.03 -3.77 10.33
CA GLY A 52 7.03 -4.80 10.09
C GLY A 52 8.38 -4.44 10.70
N ARG A 53 9.47 -4.80 10.02
CA ARG A 53 10.81 -4.31 10.37
C ARG A 53 10.92 -2.80 10.07
N PRO A 54 11.91 -2.07 10.64
CA PRO A 54 12.08 -0.64 10.38
C PRO A 54 12.09 -0.29 8.89
N GLY A 55 11.19 0.60 8.46
CA GLY A 55 11.05 1.05 7.08
C GLY A 55 10.20 0.15 6.16
N TYR A 56 9.53 -0.87 6.72
CA TYR A 56 8.73 -1.82 5.96
C TYR A 56 7.42 -2.18 6.68
N TRP A 57 6.39 -2.51 5.90
CA TRP A 57 5.19 -3.18 6.37
C TRP A 57 5.25 -4.67 6.02
N ARG A 58 4.69 -5.50 6.90
CA ARG A 58 4.24 -6.83 6.50
C ARG A 58 2.91 -6.64 5.80
N VAL A 59 2.72 -7.27 4.65
CA VAL A 59 1.47 -7.12 3.89
C VAL A 59 0.80 -8.46 3.65
N ARG A 60 -0.53 -8.43 3.69
CA ARG A 60 -1.40 -9.49 3.21
C ARG A 60 -2.20 -8.94 2.04
N VAL A 61 -2.15 -9.64 0.92
CA VAL A 61 -2.88 -9.26 -0.29
C VAL A 61 -3.96 -10.31 -0.54
N GLU A 62 -5.21 -9.86 -0.63
CA GLU A 62 -6.33 -10.68 -1.02
C GLU A 62 -6.93 -10.10 -2.30
N CYS A 63 -7.06 -10.92 -3.34
CA CYS A 63 -7.70 -10.46 -4.56
C CYS A 63 -8.50 -11.59 -5.22
N GLY A 64 -9.38 -11.23 -6.13
CA GLY A 64 -10.32 -12.20 -6.67
C GLY A 64 -11.36 -11.62 -7.59
N LEU A 65 -12.32 -12.47 -7.95
CA LEU A 65 -13.51 -12.12 -8.71
C LEU A 65 -14.74 -12.27 -7.83
N GLN A 66 -15.63 -11.29 -7.89
CA GLN A 66 -16.92 -11.30 -7.21
C GLN A 66 -18.05 -10.90 -8.16
N ASP A 67 -19.27 -11.34 -7.83
CA ASP A 67 -20.49 -10.79 -8.38
C ASP A 67 -20.83 -9.49 -7.64
N PRO A 68 -20.79 -8.32 -8.30
CA PRO A 68 -21.01 -7.04 -7.63
C PRO A 68 -22.46 -6.83 -7.16
N ARG A 69 -23.43 -7.61 -7.67
CA ARG A 69 -24.85 -7.50 -7.27
C ARG A 69 -25.15 -8.24 -5.97
N THR A 70 -24.48 -9.38 -5.78
CA THR A 70 -24.73 -10.27 -4.64
C THR A 70 -23.62 -10.25 -3.60
N GLY A 71 -22.45 -9.68 -3.93
CA GLY A 71 -21.24 -9.75 -3.11
C GLY A 71 -20.60 -11.14 -3.08
N ARG A 72 -21.12 -12.10 -3.86
CA ARG A 72 -20.61 -13.47 -3.84
C ARG A 72 -19.23 -13.54 -4.49
N VAL A 73 -18.24 -13.97 -3.70
CA VAL A 73 -16.88 -14.24 -4.17
C VAL A 73 -16.86 -15.55 -4.98
N LEU A 74 -16.38 -15.46 -6.22
CA LEU A 74 -16.31 -16.59 -7.17
C LEU A 74 -14.90 -17.19 -7.23
N LYS A 75 -13.89 -16.32 -7.12
CA LYS A 75 -12.48 -16.72 -7.09
C LYS A 75 -11.77 -15.84 -6.09
N ARG A 76 -10.83 -16.42 -5.34
CA ARG A 76 -10.04 -15.71 -4.34
C ARG A 76 -8.65 -16.32 -4.28
N VAL A 77 -7.65 -15.45 -4.21
CA VAL A 77 -6.27 -15.79 -3.90
C VAL A 77 -5.78 -14.89 -2.77
N ILE A 78 -4.96 -15.43 -1.89
CA ILE A 78 -4.41 -14.74 -0.74
C ILE A 78 -2.91 -14.99 -0.72
N GLY A 79 -2.13 -13.93 -0.59
CA GLY A 79 -0.69 -13.99 -0.46
C GLY A 79 -0.19 -13.05 0.62
N THR A 80 1.09 -13.15 0.91
CA THR A 80 1.78 -12.33 1.90
C THR A 80 3.09 -11.84 1.36
N GLY A 81 3.58 -10.72 1.87
CA GLY A 81 4.90 -10.22 1.53
C GLY A 81 5.22 -8.95 2.29
N GLU A 82 5.91 -8.03 1.62
CA GLU A 82 6.37 -6.79 2.24
C GLU A 82 6.08 -5.58 1.37
N GLY A 83 5.74 -4.49 2.05
CA GLY A 83 5.56 -3.16 1.46
C GLY A 83 6.56 -2.16 2.01
N THR A 84 6.80 -1.09 1.27
CA THR A 84 7.59 0.06 1.71
C THR A 84 7.16 1.33 0.97
N ARG A 85 7.69 2.48 1.39
CA ARG A 85 7.52 3.75 0.67
C ARG A 85 8.60 3.91 -0.38
N GLY A 86 8.19 4.35 -1.57
CA GLY A 86 9.11 4.69 -2.65
C GLY A 86 9.70 6.09 -2.48
N ARG A 87 10.53 6.52 -3.44
CA ARG A 87 11.01 7.91 -3.53
C ARG A 87 9.94 8.91 -4.00
N MET A 88 8.88 8.44 -4.65
CA MET A 88 7.71 9.25 -5.01
C MET A 88 6.67 9.21 -3.88
N PRO A 89 5.76 10.19 -3.76
CA PRO A 89 4.68 10.15 -2.78
C PRO A 89 3.77 8.96 -3.08
N GLY A 90 4.09 7.82 -2.50
CA GLY A 90 3.47 6.55 -2.82
C GLY A 90 4.13 5.42 -2.06
N PHE A 91 3.43 4.31 -2.03
CA PHE A 91 3.88 3.10 -1.35
C PHE A 91 3.51 1.89 -2.19
N GLY A 92 4.22 0.81 -1.99
CA GLY A 92 4.04 -0.39 -2.80
C GLY A 92 4.77 -1.55 -2.17
N GLY A 93 4.61 -2.71 -2.78
CA GLY A 93 5.17 -3.92 -2.24
C GLY A 93 5.09 -5.08 -3.19
N ARG A 94 5.64 -6.20 -2.73
CA ARG A 94 5.60 -7.47 -3.43
C ARG A 94 5.00 -8.51 -2.48
N TRP A 95 4.21 -9.42 -3.03
CA TRP A 95 3.68 -10.57 -2.30
C TRP A 95 3.88 -11.84 -3.09
N ASP A 96 3.89 -12.95 -2.37
CA ASP A 96 3.96 -14.29 -2.93
C ASP A 96 2.70 -15.07 -2.54
N LEU A 97 2.21 -15.86 -3.48
CA LEU A 97 1.10 -16.79 -3.29
C LEU A 97 1.66 -18.17 -2.90
N PRO A 98 0.88 -18.99 -2.15
CA PRO A 98 1.29 -20.36 -1.81
C PRO A 98 1.54 -21.28 -3.02
N ASP A 99 0.98 -20.94 -4.18
CA ASP A 99 1.13 -21.67 -5.44
C ASP A 99 2.42 -21.29 -6.22
N GLY A 100 3.27 -20.44 -5.64
CA GLY A 100 4.54 -20.01 -6.23
C GLY A 100 4.43 -18.83 -7.20
N ARG A 101 3.21 -18.36 -7.51
CA ARG A 101 3.03 -17.09 -8.21
C ARG A 101 3.36 -15.93 -7.29
N CYS A 102 3.65 -14.79 -7.89
CA CYS A 102 3.99 -13.57 -7.17
C CYS A 102 3.34 -12.37 -7.85
N GLY A 103 3.17 -11.30 -7.09
CA GLY A 103 2.67 -10.05 -7.63
C GLY A 103 3.27 -8.83 -6.93
N SER A 104 2.99 -7.67 -7.50
CA SER A 104 3.37 -6.38 -6.91
C SER A 104 2.22 -5.39 -6.99
N TYR A 105 2.22 -4.43 -6.07
CA TYR A 105 1.26 -3.34 -6.06
C TYR A 105 1.98 -2.02 -5.85
N ILE A 106 1.41 -0.96 -6.41
CA ILE A 106 1.86 0.42 -6.20
C ILE A 106 0.61 1.27 -5.99
N VAL A 107 0.64 2.13 -4.98
CA VAL A 107 -0.39 3.11 -4.66
C VAL A 107 0.26 4.49 -4.66
N THR A 108 -0.30 5.40 -5.44
CA THR A 108 0.20 6.76 -5.62
C THR A 108 -0.58 7.72 -4.73
N GLN A 109 0.12 8.52 -3.94
CA GLN A 109 -0.42 9.59 -3.12
C GLN A 109 -0.12 10.96 -3.75
N ASP A 110 -0.94 11.94 -3.40
CA ASP A 110 -0.71 13.34 -3.74
C ASP A 110 -0.17 14.05 -2.51
N ASP A 111 1.09 14.48 -2.53
CA ASP A 111 1.72 15.18 -1.43
C ASP A 111 1.13 16.57 -1.19
N ARG A 112 0.46 17.15 -2.18
CA ARG A 112 -0.25 18.43 -2.06
C ARG A 112 -1.64 18.28 -1.45
N HIS A 113 -2.17 17.06 -1.43
CA HIS A 113 -3.50 16.73 -0.90
C HIS A 113 -3.43 15.40 -0.11
N PRO A 114 -2.62 15.35 0.97
CA PRO A 114 -2.36 14.11 1.73
C PRO A 114 -3.63 13.52 2.37
N GLU A 115 -4.68 14.33 2.54
CA GLU A 115 -6.00 13.92 3.03
C GLU A 115 -6.81 13.09 2.02
N ARG A 116 -6.40 13.04 0.74
CA ARG A 116 -7.09 12.22 -0.26
C ARG A 116 -6.77 10.76 -0.04
N LEU A 117 -7.78 10.00 0.37
CA LEU A 117 -7.67 8.56 0.59
C LEU A 117 -8.31 7.71 -0.53
N ASP A 118 -8.89 8.34 -1.56
CA ASP A 118 -9.25 7.67 -2.81
C ASP A 118 -8.07 7.73 -3.78
N LEU A 119 -7.20 6.72 -3.68
CA LEU A 119 -5.88 6.70 -4.30
C LEU A 119 -5.87 5.85 -5.56
N TYR A 120 -5.16 6.35 -6.58
CA TYR A 120 -4.87 5.53 -7.75
C TYR A 120 -3.79 4.50 -7.39
N GLY A 121 -3.97 3.27 -7.88
CA GLY A 121 -2.97 2.23 -7.74
C GLY A 121 -3.11 1.14 -8.79
N GLU A 122 -2.13 0.25 -8.79
CA GLU A 122 -1.97 -0.82 -9.78
C GLU A 122 -1.55 -2.10 -9.07
N MET A 123 -1.98 -3.25 -9.60
CA MET A 123 -1.46 -4.55 -9.20
C MET A 123 -1.03 -5.36 -10.44
N THR A 124 0.07 -6.10 -10.31
CA THR A 124 0.64 -6.89 -11.41
C THR A 124 1.02 -8.30 -10.95
N GLY A 125 1.19 -9.24 -11.89
CA GLY A 125 1.68 -10.60 -11.65
C GLY A 125 0.61 -11.66 -11.33
N VAL A 126 -0.59 -11.26 -10.91
CA VAL A 126 -1.70 -12.18 -10.57
C VAL A 126 -2.97 -11.77 -11.30
N ASP A 127 -3.52 -12.65 -12.14
CA ASP A 127 -4.64 -12.34 -13.05
C ASP A 127 -6.00 -12.13 -12.36
N GLU A 128 -6.13 -12.69 -11.16
CA GLU A 128 -7.27 -12.51 -10.28
C GLU A 128 -7.37 -11.10 -9.72
N CYS A 129 -6.25 -10.36 -9.64
CA CYS A 129 -6.19 -9.05 -9.04
C CYS A 129 -6.59 -7.93 -10.02
N PRO A 130 -7.18 -6.82 -9.53
CA PRO A 130 -7.35 -5.59 -10.30
C PRO A 130 -6.02 -5.12 -10.91
N ARG A 131 -6.00 -4.78 -12.19
CA ARG A 131 -4.81 -4.28 -12.89
C ARG A 131 -4.48 -2.86 -12.48
N SER A 132 -5.49 -1.99 -12.48
CA SER A 132 -5.37 -0.60 -12.05
C SER A 132 -6.72 0.01 -11.73
N GLY A 133 -6.70 1.15 -11.02
CA GLY A 133 -7.91 1.88 -10.68
C GLY A 133 -7.73 2.78 -9.46
N ARG A 134 -8.83 3.38 -9.03
CA ARG A 134 -8.91 4.12 -7.77
C ARG A 134 -9.46 3.22 -6.67
N GLY A 135 -8.84 3.28 -5.51
CA GLY A 135 -9.19 2.49 -4.34
C GLY A 135 -9.09 3.29 -3.05
N ALA A 136 -9.92 2.92 -2.09
CA ALA A 136 -9.99 3.58 -0.79
C ALA A 136 -8.87 3.09 0.14
N LEU A 137 -8.15 4.02 0.75
CA LEU A 137 -7.17 3.80 1.80
C LEU A 137 -7.79 4.11 3.17
N SER A 138 -7.58 3.27 4.17
CA SER A 138 -8.07 3.46 5.53
C SER A 138 -7.10 2.88 6.57
N THR A 139 -7.37 3.11 7.86
CA THR A 139 -6.61 2.54 9.00
C THR A 139 -6.77 1.01 9.14
N GLY A 140 -7.68 0.40 8.37
CA GLY A 140 -7.90 -1.05 8.39
C GLY A 140 -8.70 -1.57 9.60
N ASP A 141 -9.23 -0.69 10.44
CA ASP A 141 -10.17 -1.01 11.54
C ASP A 141 -11.55 -1.48 11.04
#